data_AF-A0A0S8AW72-F1
#
_entry.id   AF-A0A0S8AW72-F1
#
_cell.length_a   1.000
_cell.length_b   1.000
_cell.length_c   1.000
_cell.angle_alpha   90.00
_cell.angle_beta   90.00
_cell.angle_gamma   90.00
#
_symmetry.space_group_name_H-M   'P 1'
#
loop_
_entity.id
_entity.type
_entity.pdbx_description
1 polymer ?
#
loop_
_entity_poly.entity_id
_entity_poly.type
_entity_poly.pdbx_seq_one_letter_code
_entity_poly.pdbx_strand_id
1 'polypeptide(L)'
;KAHPDMQITLMNSRIIQLLAQDRSRWPLAGDQLFVDLDLSFENLKSGQKISIGTAVLEITDMPHNGCAKFTDRYGHDAIQFVNSAEGRQLRRRGIYARVIQHGSISVGDVVSKIDSPG
;
A
#
# COMPACT_ATOMS: atom_id res chain seq x y z
N LYS A 1 -15.78 0.81 12.13
CA LYS A 1 -16.76 0.27 11.16
C LYS A 1 -15.99 -0.12 9.91
N ALA A 2 -16.23 -1.29 9.32
CA ALA A 2 -15.55 -1.67 8.07
C ALA A 2 -15.96 -0.71 6.94
N HIS A 3 -15.00 -0.33 6.10
CA HIS A 3 -15.24 0.53 4.94
C HIS A 3 -15.01 -0.29 3.67
N PRO A 4 -15.94 -0.30 2.70
CA PRO A 4 -15.83 -1.13 1.50
C PRO A 4 -14.61 -0.80 0.63
N ASP A 5 -14.09 0.43 0.72
CA ASP A 5 -12.90 0.88 -0.01
C ASP A 5 -11.57 0.69 0.74
N MET A 6 -11.59 0.08 1.94
CA MET A 6 -10.42 -0.15 2.78
C MET A 6 -10.23 -1.66 3.07
N GLN A 7 -10.33 -2.49 2.02
CA GLN A 7 -10.27 -3.95 2.18
C GLN A 7 -8.83 -4.47 2.29
N ILE A 8 -7.98 -4.04 1.36
CA ILE A 8 -6.57 -4.46 1.27
C ILE A 8 -5.69 -3.23 1.38
N THR A 9 -4.67 -3.31 2.25
CA THR A 9 -3.61 -2.32 2.35
C THR A 9 -2.38 -2.78 1.58
N LEU A 10 -1.78 -1.84 0.87
CA LEU A 10 -0.52 -2.03 0.16
C LEU A 10 0.48 -0.97 0.60
N MET A 11 1.69 -1.38 0.95
CA MET A 11 2.81 -0.47 1.22
C MET A 11 3.98 -0.80 0.31
N ASN A 12 4.73 0.22 -0.12
CA ASN A 12 5.92 -0.01 -0.92
C ASN A 12 7.01 -0.70 -0.08
N SER A 13 7.53 -1.82 -0.58
CA SER A 13 8.50 -2.68 0.09
C SER A 13 9.81 -1.96 0.44
N ARG A 14 10.24 -1.01 -0.40
CA ARG A 14 11.47 -0.23 -0.19
C ARG A 14 11.28 0.80 0.93
N ILE A 15 10.08 1.39 1.04
CA ILE A 15 9.77 2.31 2.12
C ILE A 15 9.73 1.57 3.46
N ILE A 16 9.05 0.42 3.55
CA ILE A 16 9.04 -0.33 4.81
C ILE A 16 10.43 -0.86 5.17
N GLN A 17 11.26 -1.26 4.19
CA GLN A 17 12.63 -1.66 4.44
C GLN A 17 13.45 -0.52 5.08
N LEU A 18 13.27 0.71 4.59
CA LEU A 18 13.92 1.90 5.14
C LEU A 18 13.46 2.20 6.57
N LEU A 19 12.17 2.02 6.89
CA LEU A 19 11.64 2.37 8.22
C LEU A 19 11.89 1.27 9.25
N ALA A 20 11.69 0.02 8.86
CA ALA A 20 11.76 -1.13 9.74
C ALA A 20 13.20 -1.55 10.03
N GLN A 21 14.12 -1.35 9.08
CA GLN A 21 15.53 -1.78 9.07
C GLN A 21 15.74 -3.31 9.16
N ASP A 22 14.80 -4.03 9.74
CA ASP A 22 14.72 -5.49 9.82
C ASP A 22 13.39 -5.97 9.22
N ARG A 23 13.47 -6.99 8.37
CA ARG A 23 12.30 -7.63 7.74
C ARG A 23 11.33 -8.24 8.76
N SER A 24 11.83 -8.70 9.91
CA SER A 24 11.01 -9.23 11.00
C SER A 24 10.00 -8.20 11.54
N ARG A 25 10.31 -6.90 11.38
CA ARG A 25 9.48 -5.79 11.86
C ARG A 25 8.44 -5.33 10.85
N TRP A 26 8.49 -5.74 9.58
CA TRP A 26 7.53 -5.27 8.57
C TRP A 26 6.06 -5.48 8.96
N PRO A 27 5.64 -6.63 9.53
CA PRO A 27 4.25 -6.83 9.93
C PRO A 27 3.75 -5.81 10.97
N LEU A 28 4.66 -5.13 11.70
CA LEU A 28 4.31 -4.05 12.62
C LEU A 28 3.72 -2.83 11.89
N ALA A 29 3.84 -2.70 10.56
CA ALA A 29 3.12 -1.67 9.81
C ALA A 29 1.61 -1.93 9.80
N GLY A 30 1.20 -3.20 9.89
CA GLY A 30 -0.20 -3.63 9.80
C GLY A 30 -0.71 -3.75 8.37
N ASP A 31 0.18 -3.65 7.38
CA ASP A 31 -0.18 -3.81 5.97
C ASP A 31 -0.26 -5.29 5.57
N GLN A 32 -1.20 -5.62 4.69
CA GLN A 32 -1.37 -6.98 4.19
C GLN A 32 -0.38 -7.31 3.07
N LEU A 33 -0.12 -6.37 2.17
CA LEU A 33 0.78 -6.56 1.02
C LEU A 33 1.92 -5.54 1.04
N PHE A 34 3.15 -6.03 0.89
CA PHE A 34 4.34 -5.20 0.68
C PHE A 34 4.83 -5.43 -0.75
N VAL A 35 4.71 -4.41 -1.60
CA VAL A 35 4.92 -4.53 -3.05
C VAL A 35 6.06 -3.62 -3.52
N ASP A 36 6.85 -4.07 -4.50
CA ASP A 36 7.82 -3.20 -5.18
C ASP A 36 7.16 -2.56 -6.41
N LEU A 37 6.30 -1.56 -6.16
CA LEU A 37 5.57 -0.80 -7.17
C LEU A 37 5.55 0.67 -6.76
N ASP A 38 5.70 1.58 -7.72
CA ASP A 38 5.47 3.00 -7.46
C ASP A 38 3.96 3.26 -7.21
N LEU A 39 3.63 3.66 -5.98
CA LEU A 39 2.27 3.88 -5.52
C LEU A 39 1.81 5.34 -5.64
N SER A 40 2.67 6.22 -6.17
CA SER A 40 2.41 7.65 -6.32
C SER A 40 1.12 7.92 -7.09
N PHE A 41 0.50 9.07 -6.82
CA PHE A 41 -0.69 9.50 -7.59
C PHE A 41 -0.41 9.65 -9.09
N GLU A 42 0.84 9.95 -9.47
CA GLU A 42 1.25 10.07 -10.86
C GLU A 42 1.23 8.72 -11.58
N ASN A 43 1.79 7.69 -10.94
CA ASN A 43 1.93 6.37 -11.53
C ASN A 43 0.68 5.51 -11.36
N LEU A 44 -0.03 5.62 -10.24
CA LEU A 44 -1.12 4.74 -9.85
C LEU A 44 -2.33 5.51 -9.29
N LYS A 45 -3.24 5.93 -10.16
CA LYS A 45 -4.43 6.72 -9.85
C LYS A 45 -5.53 5.87 -9.22
N SER A 46 -6.41 6.51 -8.45
CA SER A 46 -7.65 5.88 -7.97
C SER A 46 -8.51 5.40 -9.15
N GLY A 47 -9.13 4.24 -9.00
CA GLY A 47 -9.87 3.55 -10.07
C GLY A 47 -9.01 2.70 -11.00
N GLN A 48 -7.67 2.82 -10.97
CA GLN A 48 -6.81 1.91 -11.72
C GLN A 48 -6.79 0.52 -11.07
N LYS A 49 -6.63 -0.50 -11.92
CA LYS A 49 -6.61 -1.90 -11.51
C LYS A 49 -5.21 -2.47 -11.61
N ILE A 50 -4.90 -3.35 -10.68
CA ILE A 50 -3.70 -4.17 -10.69
C ILE A 50 -4.09 -5.64 -10.58
N SER A 51 -3.35 -6.49 -11.28
CA SER A 51 -3.38 -7.94 -11.06
C SER A 51 -2.20 -8.35 -10.19
N ILE A 52 -2.45 -9.32 -9.32
CA ILE A 52 -1.44 -9.99 -8.49
C ILE A 52 -1.91 -11.42 -8.24
N GLY A 53 -1.09 -12.41 -8.61
CA GLY A 53 -1.52 -13.81 -8.65
C GLY A 53 -2.75 -13.97 -9.55
N THR A 54 -3.84 -14.52 -9.01
CA THR A 54 -5.14 -14.63 -9.73
C THR A 54 -6.17 -13.57 -9.30
N ALA A 55 -5.79 -12.64 -8.41
CA ALA A 55 -6.66 -11.58 -7.91
C ALA A 55 -6.53 -10.30 -8.74
N VAL A 56 -7.62 -9.53 -8.79
CA VAL A 56 -7.63 -8.17 -9.34
C VAL A 56 -8.09 -7.20 -8.26
N LEU A 57 -7.27 -6.19 -8.02
CA LEU A 57 -7.52 -5.13 -7.05
C LEU A 57 -7.70 -3.80 -7.77
N GLU A 58 -8.63 -2.97 -7.30
CA GLU A 58 -8.77 -1.59 -7.74
C GLU A 58 -8.32 -0.63 -6.64
N ILE A 59 -7.50 0.34 -7.01
CA ILE A 59 -6.97 1.33 -6.08
C ILE A 59 -8.06 2.33 -5.72
N THR A 60 -8.24 2.58 -4.42
CA THR A 60 -9.28 3.49 -3.94
C THR A 60 -8.71 4.90 -3.68
N ASP A 61 -9.58 5.87 -3.43
CA ASP A 61 -9.22 7.25 -3.07
C ASP A 61 -9.08 7.47 -1.56
N MET A 62 -9.25 6.41 -0.76
CA MET A 62 -9.16 6.49 0.69
C MET A 62 -7.72 6.79 1.14
N PRO A 63 -7.52 7.79 2.02
CA PRO A 63 -6.19 8.15 2.49
C PRO A 63 -5.64 7.08 3.43
N HIS A 64 -4.40 6.64 3.19
CA HIS A 64 -3.68 5.75 4.08
C HIS A 64 -2.53 6.51 4.75
N ASN A 65 -2.80 7.06 5.93
CA ASN A 65 -1.84 7.87 6.70
C ASN A 65 -1.27 7.10 7.90
N GLY A 66 -0.09 7.50 8.37
CA GLY A 66 0.50 6.97 9.60
C GLY A 66 -0.38 7.29 10.82
N CYS A 67 -0.61 6.28 11.68
CA CYS A 67 -1.39 6.41 12.91
C CYS A 67 -0.48 6.40 14.15
N ALA A 68 -1.03 6.64 15.35
CA ALA A 68 -0.26 6.62 16.60
C ALA A 68 0.54 5.33 16.80
N LYS A 69 -0.06 4.16 16.48
CA LYS A 69 0.64 2.87 16.54
C LYS A 69 1.83 2.80 15.60
N PHE A 70 1.76 3.46 14.44
CA PHE A 70 2.88 3.52 13.49
C PHE A 70 4.03 4.33 14.09
N THR A 71 3.72 5.45 14.76
CA THR A 71 4.68 6.24 15.54
C THR A 71 5.32 5.42 16.66
N ASP A 72 4.51 4.70 17.46
CA ASP A 72 5.03 3.90 18.57
C ASP A 72 6.00 2.80 18.10
N ARG A 73 5.79 2.29 16.88
CA ARG A 73 6.55 1.16 16.32
C ARG A 73 7.78 1.59 15.55
N TYR A 74 7.74 2.74 14.86
CA TYR A 74 8.80 3.18 13.94
C TYR A 74 9.39 4.55 14.28
N GLY A 75 8.86 5.24 15.28
CA GLY A 75 9.35 6.53 15.75
C GLY A 75 8.71 7.74 15.06
N HIS A 76 9.00 8.92 15.60
CA HIS A 76 8.43 10.18 15.16
C HIS A 76 8.92 10.61 13.77
N ASP A 77 10.20 10.38 13.47
CA ASP A 77 10.77 10.73 12.16
C ASP A 77 10.12 9.91 11.04
N ALA A 78 9.79 8.65 11.30
CA ALA A 78 9.10 7.79 10.34
C ALA A 78 7.71 8.33 9.99
N ILE A 79 6.92 8.75 10.99
CA ILE A 79 5.59 9.32 10.72
C ILE A 79 5.69 10.67 10.00
N GLN A 80 6.64 11.53 10.37
CA GLN A 80 6.87 12.80 9.66
C GLN A 80 7.28 12.56 8.21
N PHE A 81 8.15 11.58 7.97
CA PHE A 81 8.61 11.23 6.64
C PHE A 81 7.46 10.77 5.73
N VAL A 82 6.63 9.83 6.19
CA VAL A 82 5.52 9.30 5.37
C VAL A 82 4.34 10.26 5.25
N ASN A 83 4.08 11.10 6.26
CA ASN A 83 2.98 12.07 6.25
C ASN A 83 3.40 13.47 5.75
N SER A 84 4.66 13.68 5.38
CA SER A 84 5.12 14.92 4.73
C SER A 84 4.30 15.23 3.46
N ALA A 85 4.33 16.48 2.99
CA ALA A 85 3.61 16.86 1.77
C ALA A 85 4.00 15.97 0.58
N GLU A 86 5.29 15.75 0.41
CA GLU A 86 5.85 14.83 -0.59
C GLU A 86 5.47 13.37 -0.28
N GLY A 87 5.57 12.94 0.98
CA GLY A 87 5.22 11.59 1.41
C GLY A 87 3.76 11.21 1.10
N ARG A 88 2.84 12.17 1.20
CA ARG A 88 1.45 11.99 0.79
C ARG A 88 1.28 11.91 -0.73
N GLN A 89 2.02 12.72 -1.51
CA GLN A 89 1.99 12.65 -2.98
C GLN A 89 2.53 11.32 -3.52
N LEU A 90 3.59 10.83 -2.90
CA LEU A 90 4.21 9.54 -3.23
C LEU A 90 3.51 8.35 -2.55
N ARG A 91 2.52 8.62 -1.68
CA ARG A 91 1.81 7.63 -0.87
C ARG A 91 2.75 6.68 -0.13
N ARG A 92 3.80 7.23 0.49
CA ARG A 92 4.88 6.48 1.17
C ARG A 92 4.36 5.54 2.26
N ARG A 93 3.31 5.95 2.99
CA ARG A 93 2.68 5.09 3.99
C ARG A 93 2.01 3.88 3.33
N GLY A 94 1.42 4.04 2.16
CA GLY A 94 0.72 3.00 1.43
C GLY A 94 -0.58 3.51 0.81
N ILE A 95 -1.39 2.58 0.33
CA ILE A 95 -2.70 2.80 -0.28
C ILE A 95 -3.70 1.76 0.20
N TYR A 96 -4.98 2.03 -0.08
CA TYR A 96 -6.03 1.02 -0.01
C TYR A 96 -6.43 0.56 -1.41
N ALA A 97 -6.85 -0.69 -1.47
CA ALA A 97 -7.48 -1.27 -2.64
C ALA A 97 -8.70 -2.10 -2.22
N ARG A 98 -9.64 -2.24 -3.15
CA ARG A 98 -10.81 -3.12 -3.03
C ARG A 98 -10.67 -4.29 -4.00
N VAL A 99 -11.18 -5.45 -3.62
CA VAL A 99 -11.16 -6.65 -4.48
C VAL A 99 -12.22 -6.52 -5.56
N ILE A 100 -11.82 -6.62 -6.83
CA ILE A 100 -12.72 -6.67 -8.00
C ILE A 100 -12.91 -8.10 -8.48
N GLN A 101 -11.85 -8.89 -8.41
CA GLN A 101 -11.87 -10.32 -8.71
C GLN A 101 -11.20 -11.07 -7.58
N HIS A 102 -11.92 -12.04 -7.00
CA HIS A 102 -11.37 -12.96 -6.02
C HIS A 102 -10.27 -13.81 -6.64
N GLY A 103 -9.25 -14.12 -5.85
CA GLY A 103 -8.13 -14.94 -6.29
C GLY A 103 -7.19 -15.27 -5.14
N SER A 104 -6.09 -15.93 -5.49
CA SER A 104 -5.02 -16.28 -4.58
C SER A 104 -3.79 -15.45 -4.91
N ILE A 105 -3.08 -15.05 -3.86
CA ILE A 105 -1.84 -14.29 -3.92
C ILE A 105 -0.79 -15.05 -3.12
N SER A 106 0.42 -15.15 -3.66
CA SER A 106 1.60 -15.70 -3.01
C SER A 106 2.75 -14.70 -2.99
N VAL A 107 3.67 -14.84 -2.03
CA VAL A 107 4.91 -14.07 -2.04
C VAL A 107 5.69 -14.41 -3.32
N GLY A 108 6.09 -13.39 -4.06
CA GLY A 108 6.78 -13.54 -5.35
C GLY A 108 5.89 -13.29 -6.57
N ASP A 109 4.56 -13.21 -6.39
CA ASP A 109 3.66 -12.83 -7.47
C ASP A 109 3.97 -11.42 -7.98
N VAL A 110 4.02 -11.28 -9.30
CA VAL A 110 4.29 -10.00 -9.96
C VAL A 110 3.03 -9.14 -9.92
N VAL A 111 3.19 -7.87 -9.54
CA VAL A 111 2.13 -6.87 -9.61
C VAL A 111 2.18 -6.22 -10.99
N SER A 112 1.09 -6.32 -11.73
CA SER A 112 0.96 -5.73 -13.07
C SER A 112 -0.21 -4.76 -13.10
N LYS A 113 -0.03 -3.57 -13.68
CA LYS A 113 -1.17 -2.72 -14.03
C LYS A 113 -1.93 -3.39 -15.15
N ILE A 114 -3.25 -3.36 -15.07
CA ILE A 114 -4.11 -3.86 -16.14
C ILE A 114 -4.99 -2.71 -16.62
N ASP A 115 -5.10 -2.58 -17.93
CA ASP A 115 -6.04 -1.63 -18.51
C ASP A 115 -7.46 -2.10 -18.18
N SER A 116 -8.35 -1.16 -17.86
CA SER A 116 -9.77 -1.50 -17.93
C SER A 116 -10.10 -1.73 -19.40
N PRO A 117 -10.82 -2.81 -19.77
CA PRO A 117 -11.40 -2.86 -21.09
C PRO A 117 -12.23 -1.59 -21.27
N GLY A 118 -11.96 -0.87 -22.36
CA GLY A 118 -12.68 0.34 -22.74
C GLY A 118 -14.17 0.10 -22.97
#